data_AF-A0A7W1HAB2-F1
#
_entry.id   AF-A0A7W1HAB2-F1
#
_cell.length_a   1.000
_cell.length_b   1.000
_cell.length_c   1.000
_cell.angle_alpha   90.00
_cell.angle_beta   90.00
_cell.angle_gamma   90.00
#
_symmetry.space_group_name_H-M   'P 1'
#
loop_
_entity.id
_entity.type
_entity.pdbx_description
1 polymer ?
#
loop_
_entity_poly.entity_id
_entity_poly.type
_entity_poly.pdbx_seq_one_letter_code
_entity_poly.pdbx_strand_id
1 'polypeptide(L)'
;MSRDDGFAVMDVSTDLVNDPKVRKLWRHAPAHAGCAFAAYVATMAESWKAGRRVTVDDAWPSFVPFDKAAVEALVAVKLIDARGMVNMKAWRGWFDPANGRRRKARDKWRRANEKRHADDVGAGNTPVSPRGNAGATAAQDSAVTPAPVPSVPSVPSVPSVPSDRPEGLTTTSISDGGPRRPVLVNPRGETA
;
A
#
# COMPACT_ATOMS: atom_id res chain seq x y z
N MET A 1 -16.76 18.03 -8.52
CA MET A 1 -16.66 16.57 -8.76
C MET A 1 -17.33 15.85 -7.60
N SER A 2 -18.32 14.99 -7.86
CA SER A 2 -18.96 14.17 -6.83
C SER A 2 -17.91 13.30 -6.15
N ARG A 3 -17.78 13.42 -4.82
CA ARG A 3 -16.77 12.73 -3.99
C ARG A 3 -17.07 11.23 -3.78
N ASP A 4 -18.12 10.68 -4.39
CA ASP A 4 -18.89 9.60 -3.75
C ASP A 4 -18.76 8.19 -4.34
N ASP A 5 -17.97 8.00 -5.39
CA ASP A 5 -17.98 6.71 -6.09
C ASP A 5 -17.00 5.69 -5.47
N GLY A 6 -15.85 6.12 -4.95
CA GLY A 6 -14.83 5.22 -4.39
C GLY A 6 -14.66 5.26 -2.88
N PHE A 7 -13.66 4.55 -2.37
CA PHE A 7 -13.39 4.36 -0.94
C PHE A 7 -11.99 4.86 -0.58
N ALA A 8 -11.88 5.54 0.57
CA ALA A 8 -10.59 5.90 1.15
C ALA A 8 -9.85 4.70 1.77
N VAL A 9 -10.58 3.64 2.13
CA VAL A 9 -10.05 2.41 2.71
C VAL A 9 -10.43 1.23 1.81
N MET A 10 -9.43 0.42 1.48
CA MET A 10 -9.60 -0.79 0.68
C MET A 10 -9.88 -1.99 1.60
N ASP A 11 -10.92 -2.76 1.30
CA ASP A 11 -11.27 -4.00 2.02
C ASP A 11 -10.79 -5.20 1.19
N VAL A 12 -9.59 -5.68 1.49
CA VAL A 12 -8.95 -6.84 0.85
C VAL A 12 -8.55 -7.89 1.88
N SER A 13 -8.46 -9.14 1.44
CA SER A 13 -8.00 -10.24 2.30
C SER A 13 -6.59 -9.98 2.82
N THR A 14 -6.38 -10.17 4.13
CA THR A 14 -5.05 -10.15 4.75
C THR A 14 -4.19 -11.32 4.27
N ASP A 15 -4.80 -12.37 3.73
CA ASP A 15 -4.13 -13.55 3.18
C ASP A 15 -3.66 -13.35 1.71
N LEU A 16 -3.72 -12.12 1.19
CA LEU A 16 -3.37 -11.81 -0.20
C LEU A 16 -2.00 -12.35 -0.63
N VAL A 17 -1.01 -12.30 0.26
CA VAL A 17 0.36 -12.76 -0.01
C VAL A 17 0.42 -14.29 -0.23
N ASN A 18 -0.53 -15.04 0.34
CA ASN A 18 -0.64 -16.49 0.20
C ASN A 18 -1.54 -16.92 -0.97
N ASP A 19 -2.16 -15.98 -1.69
CA ASP A 19 -3.00 -16.30 -2.84
C ASP A 19 -2.23 -17.18 -3.84
N PRO A 20 -2.83 -18.27 -4.36
CA PRO A 20 -2.15 -19.18 -5.28
C PRO A 20 -1.57 -18.50 -6.52
N LYS A 21 -2.17 -17.41 -7.02
CA LYS A 21 -1.68 -16.63 -8.15
C LYS A 21 -0.48 -15.77 -7.78
N VAL A 22 -0.47 -15.20 -6.57
CA VAL A 22 0.71 -14.48 -6.05
C VAL A 22 1.86 -15.46 -5.87
N ARG A 23 1.63 -16.65 -5.30
CA ARG A 23 2.65 -17.71 -5.26
C ARG A 23 3.08 -18.20 -6.64
N LYS A 24 2.19 -18.15 -7.64
CA LYS A 24 2.54 -18.45 -9.04
C LYS A 24 3.41 -17.35 -9.65
N LEU A 25 3.15 -16.08 -9.35
CA LEU A 25 3.95 -14.94 -9.80
C LEU A 25 5.41 -15.09 -9.41
N TRP A 26 5.67 -15.40 -8.13
CA TRP A 26 7.02 -15.61 -7.60
C TRP A 26 7.79 -16.75 -8.30
N ARG A 27 7.08 -17.77 -8.79
CA ARG A 27 7.69 -18.88 -9.55
C ARG A 27 7.85 -18.58 -11.03
N HIS A 28 6.93 -17.80 -11.60
CA HIS A 28 6.89 -17.51 -13.03
C HIS A 28 7.90 -16.41 -13.44
N ALA A 29 8.02 -15.36 -12.63
CA ALA A 29 8.87 -14.21 -12.91
C ALA A 29 9.54 -13.67 -11.63
N PRO A 30 10.45 -14.44 -11.00
CA PRO A 30 11.02 -14.09 -9.70
C PRO A 30 11.72 -12.72 -9.68
N ALA A 31 12.41 -12.36 -10.76
CA ALA A 31 13.11 -11.07 -10.88
C ALA A 31 12.16 -9.86 -10.86
N HIS A 32 10.91 -10.04 -11.33
CA HIS A 32 9.91 -8.97 -11.46
C HIS A 32 8.83 -9.03 -10.38
N ALA A 33 8.81 -10.09 -9.56
CA ALA A 33 7.69 -10.39 -8.67
C ALA A 33 7.42 -9.29 -7.64
N GLY A 34 8.47 -8.67 -7.07
CA GLY A 34 8.32 -7.55 -6.14
C GLY A 34 7.68 -6.31 -6.79
N CYS A 35 8.18 -5.91 -7.96
CA CYS A 35 7.64 -4.81 -8.76
C CYS A 35 6.19 -5.08 -9.18
N ALA A 36 5.93 -6.26 -9.74
CA ALA A 36 4.62 -6.72 -10.14
C ALA A 36 3.61 -6.72 -8.97
N PHE A 37 4.02 -7.22 -7.80
CA PHE A 37 3.15 -7.23 -6.62
C PHE A 37 2.82 -5.80 -6.15
N ALA A 38 3.80 -4.90 -6.10
CA ALA A 38 3.58 -3.50 -5.76
C ALA A 38 2.63 -2.81 -6.75
N ALA A 39 2.84 -3.00 -8.06
CA ALA A 39 1.97 -2.47 -9.11
C ALA A 39 0.54 -3.02 -9.00
N TYR A 40 0.37 -4.31 -8.69
CA TYR A 40 -0.95 -4.91 -8.47
C TYR A 40 -1.68 -4.31 -7.26
N VAL A 41 -0.99 -4.12 -6.13
CA VAL A 41 -1.57 -3.48 -4.94
C VAL A 41 -1.95 -2.03 -5.22
N ALA A 42 -1.10 -1.27 -5.91
CA ALA A 42 -1.39 0.11 -6.31
C ALA A 42 -2.61 0.18 -7.25
N THR A 43 -2.71 -0.74 -8.22
CA THR A 43 -3.85 -0.85 -9.13
C THR A 43 -5.15 -1.14 -8.38
N MET A 44 -5.11 -2.04 -7.39
CA MET A 44 -6.27 -2.27 -6.52
C MET A 44 -6.62 -1.00 -5.74
N ALA A 45 -5.67 -0.38 -5.05
CA ALA A 45 -5.91 0.80 -4.22
C ALA A 45 -6.53 1.96 -5.01
N GLU A 46 -5.98 2.29 -6.19
CA GLU A 46 -6.54 3.32 -7.06
C GLU A 46 -7.91 2.92 -7.63
N SER A 47 -8.13 1.64 -7.94
CA SER A 47 -9.46 1.17 -8.35
C SER A 47 -10.50 1.38 -7.24
N TRP A 48 -10.14 1.07 -5.99
CA TRP A 48 -10.99 1.29 -4.81
C TRP A 48 -11.31 2.77 -4.62
N LYS A 49 -10.28 3.62 -4.65
CA LYS A 49 -10.40 5.08 -4.56
C LYS A 49 -11.23 5.69 -5.68
N ALA A 50 -11.15 5.14 -6.89
CA ALA A 50 -11.91 5.60 -8.05
C ALA A 50 -13.34 5.03 -8.10
N GLY A 51 -13.64 3.99 -7.32
CA GLY A 51 -14.93 3.29 -7.37
C GLY A 51 -15.16 2.47 -8.63
N ARG A 52 -14.11 2.27 -9.43
CA ARG A 52 -14.12 1.57 -10.72
C ARG A 52 -12.77 0.92 -10.96
N ARG A 53 -12.72 -0.08 -11.84
CA ARG A 53 -11.43 -0.68 -12.24
C ARG A 53 -10.60 0.35 -13.00
N VAL A 54 -9.34 0.49 -12.59
CA VAL A 54 -8.32 1.34 -13.21
C VAL A 54 -7.25 0.44 -13.85
N THR A 55 -6.56 0.93 -14.89
CA THR A 55 -5.48 0.19 -15.53
C THR A 55 -4.22 0.25 -14.66
N VAL A 56 -3.34 -0.75 -14.80
CA VAL A 56 -2.06 -0.80 -14.11
C VAL A 56 -1.13 0.36 -14.53
N ASP A 57 -1.27 0.84 -15.76
CA ASP A 57 -0.49 1.97 -16.27
C ASP A 57 -0.90 3.28 -15.59
N ASP A 58 -2.21 3.53 -15.45
CA ASP A 58 -2.74 4.72 -14.77
C ASP A 58 -2.47 4.70 -13.26
N ALA A 59 -2.41 3.50 -12.67
CA ALA A 59 -2.23 3.29 -11.24
C ALA A 59 -0.79 2.94 -10.85
N TRP A 60 0.17 3.07 -11.79
CA TRP A 60 1.54 2.67 -11.55
C TRP A 60 2.15 3.48 -10.39
N PRO A 61 2.75 2.83 -9.38
CA PRO A 61 3.31 3.54 -8.23
C PRO A 61 4.52 4.38 -8.65
N SER A 62 4.49 5.69 -8.37
CA SER A 62 5.54 6.64 -8.77
C SER A 62 6.92 6.34 -8.16
N PHE A 63 6.96 5.59 -7.07
CA PHE A 63 8.20 5.20 -6.39
C PHE A 63 8.84 3.91 -6.95
N VAL A 64 8.22 3.28 -7.95
CA VAL A 64 8.76 2.10 -8.64
C VAL A 64 8.93 2.44 -10.12
N PRO A 65 10.13 2.23 -10.71
CA PRO A 65 10.31 2.39 -12.16
C PRO A 65 9.31 1.53 -12.95
N PHE A 66 8.81 2.05 -14.06
CA PHE A 66 7.89 1.30 -14.91
C PHE A 66 8.57 0.06 -15.49
N ASP A 67 7.93 -1.10 -15.33
CA ASP A 67 8.44 -2.39 -15.76
C ASP A 67 7.36 -3.14 -16.55
N LYS A 68 7.55 -3.18 -17.88
CA LYS A 68 6.64 -3.88 -18.78
C LYS A 68 6.60 -5.39 -18.53
N ALA A 69 7.74 -6.00 -18.19
CA ALA A 69 7.80 -7.44 -17.92
C ALA A 69 7.03 -7.79 -16.64
N ALA A 70 6.99 -6.88 -15.66
CA ALA A 70 6.14 -7.02 -14.48
C ALA A 70 4.64 -7.01 -14.84
N VAL A 71 4.20 -6.12 -15.74
CA VAL A 71 2.82 -6.10 -16.25
C VAL A 71 2.47 -7.42 -16.96
N GLU A 72 3.35 -7.87 -17.85
CA GLU A 72 3.17 -9.13 -18.58
C GLU A 72 3.07 -10.33 -17.63
N ALA A 73 3.90 -10.36 -16.58
CA ALA A 73 3.85 -11.39 -15.56
C ALA A 73 2.51 -11.41 -14.80
N LEU A 74 1.96 -10.23 -14.46
CA LEU A 74 0.64 -10.12 -13.80
C LEU A 74 -0.49 -10.67 -14.67
N VAL A 75 -0.46 -10.40 -15.98
CA VAL A 75 -1.42 -10.93 -16.95
C VAL A 75 -1.28 -12.46 -17.04
N ALA A 76 -0.04 -12.97 -17.14
CA ALA A 76 0.24 -14.40 -17.28
C ALA A 76 -0.28 -15.23 -16.09
N VAL A 77 -0.23 -14.68 -14.86
CA VAL A 77 -0.77 -15.32 -13.66
C VAL A 77 -2.24 -14.99 -13.37
N LYS A 78 -2.88 -14.18 -14.23
CA LYS A 78 -4.30 -13.78 -14.13
C LYS A 78 -4.64 -13.01 -12.84
N LEU A 79 -3.70 -12.20 -12.33
CA LEU A 79 -3.97 -11.22 -11.28
C LEU A 79 -4.68 -9.99 -11.87
N ILE A 80 -4.20 -9.55 -13.04
CA ILE A 80 -4.90 -8.60 -13.91
C ILE A 80 -5.41 -9.29 -15.17
N ASP A 81 -6.40 -8.69 -15.83
CA ASP A 81 -6.91 -9.14 -17.13
C ASP A 81 -6.09 -8.60 -18.30
N ALA A 82 -6.42 -9.00 -19.52
CA ALA A 82 -5.71 -8.58 -20.73
C ALA A 82 -5.76 -7.06 -21.00
N ARG A 83 -6.63 -6.32 -20.30
CA ARG A 83 -6.72 -4.86 -20.38
C ARG A 83 -5.86 -4.16 -19.32
N GLY A 84 -5.05 -4.92 -18.59
CA GLY A 84 -4.22 -4.40 -17.49
C GLY A 84 -5.02 -4.00 -16.26
N MET A 85 -6.26 -4.46 -16.11
CA MET A 85 -7.12 -4.12 -14.97
C MET A 85 -7.23 -5.29 -14.00
N VAL A 86 -7.53 -5.02 -12.72
CA VAL A 86 -7.85 -6.09 -11.75
C VAL A 86 -8.91 -7.03 -12.34
N ASN A 87 -8.67 -8.34 -12.21
CA ASN A 87 -9.58 -9.35 -12.76
C ASN A 87 -11.03 -9.10 -12.32
N MET A 88 -11.97 -9.03 -13.27
CA MET A 88 -13.37 -8.66 -12.99
C MET A 88 -14.03 -9.50 -11.90
N LYS A 89 -13.74 -10.82 -11.87
CA LYS A 89 -14.32 -11.73 -10.88
C LYS A 89 -13.82 -11.39 -9.47
N ALA A 90 -12.53 -11.14 -9.33
CA ALA A 90 -11.92 -10.74 -8.05
C ALA A 90 -12.43 -9.36 -7.61
N TRP A 91 -12.42 -8.39 -8.52
CA TRP A 91 -12.91 -7.04 -8.28
C TRP A 91 -14.35 -7.03 -7.73
N ARG A 92 -15.29 -7.68 -8.43
CA ARG A 92 -16.69 -7.77 -7.97
C ARG A 92 -16.81 -8.48 -6.63
N GLY A 93 -16.01 -9.53 -6.41
CA GLY A 93 -15.99 -10.29 -5.15
C GLY A 93 -15.68 -9.43 -3.92
N TRP A 94 -14.83 -8.40 -4.06
CA TRP A 94 -14.47 -7.51 -2.95
C TRP A 94 -15.28 -6.20 -2.96
N PHE A 95 -15.41 -5.56 -4.12
CA PHE A 95 -15.98 -4.23 -4.24
C PHE A 95 -17.51 -4.21 -4.08
N ASP A 96 -18.22 -5.16 -4.70
CA ASP A 96 -19.70 -5.13 -4.70
C ASP A 96 -20.27 -5.29 -3.29
N PRO A 97 -19.78 -6.22 -2.43
CA PRO A 97 -20.20 -6.28 -1.03
C PRO A 97 -19.92 -4.99 -0.26
N ALA A 98 -18.74 -4.41 -0.41
CA ALA A 98 -18.38 -3.16 0.27
C ALA A 98 -19.27 -1.99 -0.18
N ASN A 99 -19.50 -1.87 -1.49
CA ASN A 99 -20.39 -0.86 -2.06
C ASN A 99 -21.84 -1.06 -1.62
N GLY A 100 -22.31 -2.31 -1.57
CA GLY A 100 -23.62 -2.66 -1.03
C GLY A 100 -23.80 -2.22 0.42
N ARG A 101 -22.81 -2.48 1.29
CA ARG A 101 -22.83 -2.02 2.70
C ARG A 101 -22.89 -0.50 2.79
N ARG A 102 -22.06 0.21 2.02
CA ARG A 102 -22.03 1.68 1.99
C ARG A 102 -23.34 2.29 1.50
N ARG A 103 -23.95 1.72 0.44
CA ARG A 103 -25.25 2.18 -0.08
C ARG A 103 -26.36 1.99 0.95
N LYS A 104 -26.45 0.82 1.58
CA LYS A 104 -27.43 0.55 2.65
C LYS A 104 -27.28 1.53 3.82
N ALA A 105 -26.04 1.83 4.24
CA ALA A 105 -25.77 2.80 5.29
C ALA A 105 -26.22 4.23 4.90
N ARG A 106 -25.91 4.67 3.67
CA ARG A 106 -26.36 5.95 3.13
C ARG A 106 -27.88 6.03 3.04
N ASP A 107 -28.53 4.99 2.55
CA ASP A 107 -30.00 4.93 2.46
C ASP A 107 -30.67 5.00 3.84
N LYS A 108 -30.12 4.29 4.83
CA LYS A 108 -30.59 4.37 6.22
C LYS A 108 -30.44 5.76 6.79
N TRP A 109 -29.28 6.39 6.58
CA TRP A 109 -29.02 7.75 7.06
C TRP A 109 -29.93 8.78 6.39
N ARG A 110 -30.13 8.68 5.07
CA ARG A 110 -31.05 9.53 4.31
C ARG A 110 -32.47 9.46 4.88
N ARG A 111 -33.02 8.26 5.05
CA ARG A 111 -34.37 8.07 5.64
C ARG A 111 -34.49 8.63 7.05
N ALA A 112 -33.45 8.47 7.88
CA ALA A 112 -33.43 9.02 9.23
C ALA A 112 -33.41 10.56 9.21
N ASN A 113 -32.69 11.17 8.28
CA ASN A 113 -32.62 12.63 8.14
C ASN A 113 -33.92 13.22 7.59
N GLU A 114 -34.53 12.56 6.60
CA GLU A 114 -35.87 12.93 6.09
C GLU A 114 -36.92 12.91 7.20
N LYS A 115 -36.91 11.87 8.05
CA LYS A 115 -37.82 11.79 9.21
C LYS A 115 -37.60 12.95 10.19
N ARG A 116 -36.34 13.27 10.54
CA ARG A 116 -36.02 14.40 11.43
C ARG A 116 -36.51 15.73 10.86
N HIS A 117 -36.28 15.98 9.56
CA HIS A 117 -36.78 17.18 8.91
C HIS A 117 -38.31 17.26 8.92
N ALA A 118 -39.02 16.15 8.74
CA ALA A 118 -40.48 16.13 8.84
C ALA A 118 -40.98 16.42 10.27
N ASP A 119 -40.33 15.84 11.28
CA ASP A 119 -40.65 16.07 12.69
C ASP A 119 -40.39 17.54 13.10
N ASP A 120 -39.27 18.14 12.64
CA ASP A 120 -38.91 19.54 12.92
C ASP A 120 -39.88 20.55 12.28
N VAL A 121 -40.30 20.30 11.03
CA VAL A 121 -41.29 21.16 10.32
C VAL A 121 -42.68 21.03 10.95
N GLY A 122 -43.06 19.84 11.44
CA GLY A 122 -44.34 19.62 12.12
C GLY A 122 -44.43 20.23 13.53
N ALA A 123 -43.29 20.39 14.22
CA ALA A 123 -43.22 20.92 15.57
C ALA A 123 -43.13 22.47 15.66
N GLY A 124 -43.10 23.17 14.52
CA GLY A 124 -42.97 24.63 14.49
C GLY A 124 -41.64 25.17 15.02
N ASN A 125 -40.64 24.30 15.23
CA ASN A 125 -39.31 24.69 15.68
C ASN A 125 -38.45 25.09 14.48
N THR A 126 -38.01 26.34 14.45
CA THR A 126 -37.02 26.83 13.50
C THR A 126 -35.77 25.94 13.57
N PRO A 127 -35.26 25.39 12.44
CA PRO A 127 -34.14 24.46 12.47
C PRO A 127 -32.88 25.20 12.96
N VAL A 128 -32.46 24.94 14.19
CA VAL A 128 -31.15 25.35 14.70
C VAL A 128 -30.11 24.57 13.91
N SER A 129 -29.45 25.26 12.98
CA SER A 129 -28.30 24.72 12.25
C SER A 129 -27.30 24.11 13.25
N PRO A 130 -26.78 22.89 13.03
CA PRO A 130 -25.66 22.39 13.79
C PRO A 130 -24.39 23.10 13.29
N ARG A 131 -24.22 24.36 13.70
CA ARG A 131 -22.97 25.10 13.56
C ARG A 131 -22.56 25.63 14.94
N GLY A 132 -22.14 24.71 15.80
CA GLY A 132 -21.29 25.05 16.93
C GLY A 132 -19.90 25.42 16.42
N ASN A 133 -19.75 26.67 15.95
CA ASN A 133 -18.53 27.46 16.01
C ASN A 133 -18.82 28.86 15.47
N ALA A 134 -19.45 29.67 16.30
CA ALA A 134 -19.37 31.12 16.22
C ALA A 134 -18.83 31.60 17.57
N GLY A 135 -17.50 31.58 17.67
CA GLY A 135 -16.81 32.39 18.67
C GLY A 135 -17.03 33.85 18.33
N ALA A 136 -17.75 34.54 19.21
CA ALA A 136 -17.85 35.99 19.21
C ALA A 136 -17.90 36.47 20.66
N THR A 137 -16.72 36.58 21.27
CA THR A 137 -16.42 37.69 22.16
C THR A 137 -15.12 38.31 21.67
N ALA A 138 -15.24 39.52 21.17
CA ALA A 138 -14.14 40.32 20.68
C ALA A 138 -13.34 40.92 21.85
N ALA A 139 -12.03 41.03 21.59
CA ALA A 139 -11.07 41.99 22.13
C ALA A 139 -10.72 41.92 23.63
N GLN A 140 -9.53 41.37 23.89
CA GLN A 140 -8.52 42.07 24.67
C GLN A 140 -7.10 41.61 24.28
N ASP A 141 -6.19 42.57 24.34
CA ASP A 141 -4.83 42.61 23.81
C ASP A 141 -3.87 41.50 24.27
N SER A 142 -2.85 41.30 23.43
CA SER A 142 -1.48 40.89 23.80
C SER A 142 -1.27 39.50 24.44
N ALA A 143 -0.80 38.56 23.61
CA ALA A 143 0.44 37.80 23.81
C ALA A 143 0.37 36.47 23.02
N VAL A 144 1.27 36.32 22.06
CA VAL A 144 1.51 35.05 21.38
C VAL A 144 2.28 34.14 22.35
N THR A 145 1.62 33.13 22.88
CA THR A 145 2.26 32.03 23.61
C THR A 145 2.06 30.76 22.80
N PRO A 146 3.11 30.14 22.22
CA PRO A 146 2.98 28.85 21.57
C PRO A 146 2.78 27.74 22.62
N ALA A 147 1.86 26.82 22.33
CA ALA A 147 1.63 25.62 23.14
C ALA A 147 2.88 24.71 23.15
N PRO A 148 3.20 24.05 24.29
CA PRO A 148 4.38 23.20 24.39
C PRO A 148 4.18 21.91 23.59
N VAL A 149 5.08 21.67 22.64
CA VAL A 149 5.27 20.35 22.02
C VAL A 149 5.75 19.34 23.06
N PRO A 150 5.26 18.08 23.07
CA PRO A 150 5.80 17.05 23.95
C PRO A 150 7.24 16.70 23.52
N SER A 151 8.16 16.79 24.47
CA SER A 151 9.59 16.52 24.30
C SER A 151 9.85 15.09 23.83
N VAL A 152 10.58 14.95 22.72
CA VAL A 152 11.17 13.69 22.28
C VAL A 152 12.41 13.41 23.16
N PRO A 153 12.64 12.17 23.65
CA PRO A 153 13.86 11.86 24.39
C PRO A 153 15.09 11.98 23.49
N SER A 154 16.04 12.82 23.92
CA SER A 154 17.32 13.06 23.26
C SER A 154 18.13 11.78 23.14
N VAL A 155 18.46 11.38 21.92
CA VAL A 155 19.50 10.38 21.64
C VAL A 155 20.85 11.03 21.98
N PRO A 156 21.72 10.39 22.79
CA PRO A 156 23.03 10.94 23.06
C PRO A 156 23.88 10.98 21.79
N SER A 157 24.43 12.16 21.48
CA SER A 157 25.37 12.40 20.40
C SER A 157 26.62 11.54 20.59
N VAL A 158 26.89 10.65 19.62
CA VAL A 158 28.18 9.96 19.52
C VAL A 158 29.23 11.01 19.12
N PRO A 159 30.34 11.16 19.85
CA PRO A 159 31.41 12.06 19.45
C PRO A 159 32.08 11.58 18.17
N SER A 160 32.22 12.48 17.21
CA SER A 160 33.00 12.30 15.98
C SER A 160 34.44 11.94 16.32
N VAL A 161 34.88 10.75 15.92
CA VAL A 161 36.28 10.34 16.00
C VAL A 161 37.06 11.12 14.93
N PRO A 162 38.15 11.84 15.29
CA PRO A 162 39.02 12.47 14.32
C PRO A 162 39.71 11.42 13.45
N SER A 163 39.67 11.65 12.15
CA SER A 163 40.40 10.87 11.15
C SER A 163 41.88 11.21 11.22
N ASP A 164 42.65 10.51 12.07
CA ASP A 164 44.10 10.48 11.98
C ASP A 164 44.58 9.14 11.43
N ARG A 165 45.12 9.23 10.22
CA ARG A 165 45.89 8.20 9.54
C ARG A 165 47.34 8.32 10.03
N PRO A 166 47.96 7.22 10.46
CA PRO A 166 49.35 7.04 10.07
C PRO A 166 49.61 5.66 9.47
N GLU A 167 50.57 5.70 8.57
CA GLU A 167 51.21 4.63 7.84
C GLU A 167 51.89 3.61 8.75
N GLY A 168 52.07 2.38 8.24
CA GLY A 168 53.20 1.54 8.63
C GLY A 168 52.86 0.11 9.03
N LEU A 169 53.27 -0.83 8.16
CA LEU A 169 53.75 -2.20 8.41
C LEU A 169 52.95 -3.07 9.41
N THR A 170 52.52 -4.29 9.06
CA THR A 170 53.45 -5.42 8.89
C THR A 170 52.72 -6.61 8.25
N THR A 171 53.40 -7.21 7.28
CA THR A 171 53.19 -8.52 6.67
C THR A 171 53.08 -9.64 7.70
N THR A 172 51.99 -10.42 7.68
CA THR A 172 52.05 -11.81 8.17
C THR A 172 51.26 -12.72 7.24
N SER A 173 51.99 -13.70 6.72
CA SER A 173 51.61 -14.75 5.77
C SER A 173 50.37 -15.54 6.18
N ILE A 174 49.46 -15.78 5.23
CA ILE A 174 48.54 -16.92 5.28
C ILE A 174 48.76 -17.78 4.03
N SER A 175 49.41 -18.90 4.29
CA SER A 175 49.33 -20.22 3.65
C SER A 175 49.22 -20.30 2.12
N ASP A 176 50.37 -20.65 1.57
CA ASP A 176 50.57 -21.56 0.45
C ASP A 176 49.71 -22.84 0.57
N GLY A 177 49.32 -23.41 -0.57
CA GLY A 177 48.45 -24.58 -0.67
C GLY A 177 47.81 -24.77 -2.05
N GLY A 178 48.66 -24.92 -3.07
CA GLY A 178 48.27 -25.17 -4.47
C GLY A 178 47.50 -26.48 -4.76
N PRO A 179 47.32 -26.83 -6.04
CA PRO A 179 46.04 -27.26 -6.62
C PRO A 179 45.86 -28.78 -6.67
N ARG A 180 44.62 -29.27 -6.56
CA ARG A 180 44.26 -30.65 -6.93
C ARG A 180 43.22 -30.68 -8.06
N ARG A 181 43.64 -31.38 -9.11
CA ARG A 181 42.98 -31.66 -10.39
C ARG A 181 41.63 -32.37 -10.25
N PRO A 182 40.79 -32.33 -11.31
CA PRO A 182 39.47 -32.96 -11.34
C PRO A 182 39.56 -34.49 -11.44
N VAL A 183 38.67 -35.19 -10.75
CA VAL A 183 38.44 -36.64 -10.93
C VAL A 183 37.23 -36.83 -11.84
N LEU A 184 37.52 -37.34 -13.03
CA LEU A 184 36.56 -37.92 -13.96
C LEU A 184 36.59 -39.45 -13.71
N VAL A 185 35.49 -40.07 -13.28
CA VAL A 185 35.30 -41.52 -13.36
C VAL A 185 33.93 -41.80 -13.96
N ASN A 186 33.96 -42.60 -15.01
CA ASN A 186 32.92 -42.90 -15.99
C ASN A 186 32.02 -44.10 -15.54
N PRO A 187 30.97 -44.45 -16.30
CA PRO A 187 29.79 -45.21 -15.90
C PRO A 187 29.90 -46.73 -16.11
N ARG A 188 28.83 -47.44 -15.71
CA ARG A 188 28.51 -48.89 -15.83
C ARG A 188 29.01 -49.70 -14.63
N GLY A 189 28.18 -50.45 -13.90
CA GLY A 189 26.95 -51.13 -14.29
C GLY A 189 27.26 -52.58 -14.65
N GLU A 190 26.91 -53.47 -13.72
CA GLU A 190 26.70 -54.93 -13.84
C GLU A 190 27.89 -55.90 -13.66
N THR A 191 27.63 -56.81 -12.72
CA THR A 191 28.23 -58.12 -12.51
C THR A 191 27.43 -59.17 -13.27
N ALA A 192 28.08 -59.89 -14.19
CA ALA A 192 27.86 -61.31 -14.53
C ALA A 192 28.91 -61.72 -15.57
#